data_AF-A0A6F8YHN1-F1
#
_entry.id   AF-A0A6F8YHN1-F1
#
_cell.length_a   1.000
_cell.length_b   1.000
_cell.length_c   1.000
_cell.angle_alpha   90.00
_cell.angle_beta   90.00
_cell.angle_gamma   90.00
#
_symmetry.space_group_name_H-M   'P 1'
#
loop_
_entity.id
_entity.type
_entity.pdbx_description
1 polymer ?
#
loop_
_entity_poly.entity_id
_entity_poly.type
_entity_poly.pdbx_seq_one_letter_code
_entity_poly.pdbx_strand_id
1 'polypeptide(L)' 'MYLNSDAAKAVVTVASQQIAAFADKHAIAIEADQCDELAESLVHVYQAFFTGLAHGSQAARTRVDP' A
#
# COMPACT_ATOMS: atom_id res chain seq x y z
N MET A 1 3.88 5.72 -10.53
CA MET A 1 2.63 6.35 -10.05
C MET A 1 2.76 6.45 -8.55
N TYR A 2 2.90 7.65 -8.00
CA TYR A 2 3.00 7.86 -6.55
C TYR A 2 1.66 8.39 -6.05
N LEU A 3 1.14 7.82 -4.95
CA LEU A 3 0.08 8.50 -4.20
C LEU A 3 0.67 9.81 -3.67
N ASN A 4 -0.06 10.92 -3.77
CA ASN A 4 0.33 12.12 -3.03
C ASN A 4 0.24 11.84 -1.52
N SER A 5 0.97 12.59 -0.69
CA SER A 5 1.09 12.27 0.74
C SER A 5 -0.24 12.20 1.47
N ASP A 6 -1.22 12.99 1.03
CA ASP A 6 -2.53 13.08 1.69
C ASP A 6 -3.42 11.89 1.32
N ALA A 7 -3.40 11.46 0.05
CA ALA A 7 -4.08 10.24 -0.37
C ALA A 7 -3.44 9.01 0.27
N ALA A 8 -2.11 8.96 0.39
CA ALA A 8 -1.42 7.87 1.07
C ALA A 8 -1.85 7.77 2.55
N LYS A 9 -1.89 8.91 3.27
CA LYS A 9 -2.38 8.97 4.65
C LYS A 9 -3.83 8.49 4.77
N ALA A 10 -4.72 8.94 3.88
CA ALA A 10 -6.12 8.52 3.89
C ALA A 10 -6.26 6.99 3.67
N VAL A 11 -5.48 6.41 2.76
CA VAL A 11 -5.47 4.97 2.52
C VAL A 11 -4.94 4.21 3.74
N VAL A 12 -3.87 4.68 4.38
CA VAL A 12 -3.33 4.08 5.62
C VAL A 12 -4.40 4.09 6.72
N THR A 13 -5.10 5.22 6.92
CA THR A 13 -6.17 5.32 7.92
C THR A 13 -7.29 4.32 7.67
N VAL A 14 -7.77 4.21 6.43
CA VAL A 14 -8.83 3.25 6.08
C VAL A 14 -8.35 1.81 6.24
N ALA A 15 -7.13 1.50 5.81
CA ALA A 15 -6.55 0.16 5.95
C ALA A 15 -6.37 -0.23 7.42
N SER A 16 -5.85 0.65 8.26
CA SER A 16 -5.71 0.42 9.71
C SER A 16 -7.06 0.13 10.36
N GLN A 17 -8.10 0.91 10.04
CA GLN A 17 -9.46 0.66 10.53
C GLN A 17 -10.01 -0.70 10.10
N GLN A 18 -9.76 -1.12 8.85
CA GLN A 18 -10.19 -2.42 8.35
C GLN A 18 -9.44 -3.57 9.02
N ILE A 19 -8.14 -3.41 9.28
CA ILE A 19 -7.31 -4.38 10.00
C ILE A 19 -7.84 -4.53 11.44
N ALA A 20 -8.07 -3.42 12.14
CA ALA A 20 -8.61 -3.43 13.49
C ALA A 20 -10.00 -4.10 13.55
N ALA A 21 -10.89 -3.77 12.60
CA ALA A 21 -12.22 -4.38 12.52
C ALA A 21 -12.15 -5.90 12.21
N PHE A 22 -11.21 -6.32 11.37
CA PHE A 22 -10.96 -7.73 11.11
C PHE A 22 -10.45 -8.44 12.37
N ALA A 23 -9.49 -7.84 13.07
CA ALA A 23 -8.92 -8.42 14.28
C ALA A 23 -9.96 -8.58 15.39
N ASP A 24 -10.80 -7.57 15.62
CA ASP A 24 -11.91 -7.62 16.58
C ASP A 24 -12.90 -8.75 16.23
N LYS A 25 -13.33 -8.82 14.97
CA LYS A 25 -14.23 -9.87 14.47
C LYS A 25 -13.68 -11.29 14.69
N HIS A 26 -12.37 -11.45 14.62
CA HIS A 26 -11.69 -12.75 14.70
C HIS A 26 -11.01 -13.00 16.04
N ALA A 27 -11.23 -12.15 17.05
CA ALA A 27 -10.59 -12.22 18.37
C ALA A 27 -9.05 -12.33 18.30
N ILE A 28 -8.45 -11.62 17.34
CA ILE A 28 -7.00 -11.52 17.17
C ILE A 28 -6.52 -10.39 18.08
N ALA A 29 -5.63 -10.69 19.02
CA ALA A 29 -4.97 -9.67 19.81
C ALA A 29 -4.01 -8.88 18.91
N ILE A 30 -4.31 -7.61 18.70
CA ILE A 30 -3.48 -6.66 17.96
C ILE A 30 -3.62 -5.29 18.61
N GLU A 31 -2.50 -4.58 18.76
CA GLU A 31 -2.48 -3.21 19.25
C GLU A 31 -2.77 -2.22 18.11
N ALA A 32 -3.23 -1.02 18.44
CA ALA A 32 -3.64 -0.04 17.43
C ALA A 32 -2.45 0.44 16.58
N ASP A 33 -1.27 0.59 17.18
CA ASP A 33 -0.02 0.92 16.49
C ASP A 33 0.40 -0.18 15.51
N GLN A 34 0.19 -1.46 15.85
CA GLN A 34 0.46 -2.58 14.95
C GLN A 34 -0.48 -2.59 13.74
N CYS A 35 -1.74 -2.14 13.89
CA CYS A 35 -2.64 -1.94 12.77
C CYS A 35 -2.15 -0.82 11.83
N ASP A 36 -1.62 0.27 12.40
CA ASP A 36 -1.06 1.39 11.64
C ASP A 36 0.21 0.97 10.88
N GLU A 37 1.15 0.29 11.53
CA GLU A 37 2.38 -0.21 10.90
C GLU A 37 2.10 -1.20 9.76
N LEU A 38 1.11 -2.09 9.95
CA LEU A 38 0.69 -3.03 8.92
C LEU A 38 0.05 -2.30 7.72
N ALA A 39 -0.78 -1.30 7.99
CA ALA A 39 -1.40 -0.48 6.96
C ALA A 39 -0.35 0.29 6.14
N GLU A 40 0.64 0.92 6.79
CA GLU A 40 1.75 1.60 6.11
C GLU A 40 2.56 0.65 5.24
N SER A 41 2.90 -0.52 5.78
CA SER A 41 3.65 -1.56 5.06
C SER A 41 2.92 -2.01 3.79
N LEU A 42 1.61 -2.23 3.87
CA LEU A 42 0.79 -2.61 2.71
C LEU A 42 0.77 -1.51 1.64
N VAL A 43 0.64 -0.25 2.04
CA VAL A 43 0.67 0.89 1.11
C VAL A 43 2.03 0.98 0.42
N HIS A 44 3.14 0.79 1.15
CA HIS A 44 4.47 0.77 0.56
C HIS A 44 4.66 -0.36 -0.46
N VAL A 45 4.21 -1.58 -0.13
CA VAL A 45 4.27 -2.73 -1.06
C VAL A 45 3.47 -2.44 -2.33
N TYR A 46 2.25 -1.90 -2.17
CA TYR A 46 1.42 -1.52 -3.31
C TYR A 46 2.11 -0.47 -4.19
N GLN A 47 2.63 0.60 -3.59
CA GLN A 47 3.35 1.64 -4.33
C GLN A 47 4.59 1.11 -5.06
N ALA A 48 5.39 0.26 -4.39
CA ALA A 48 6.57 -0.36 -4.99
C ALA A 48 6.19 -1.24 -6.19
N PHE A 49 5.12 -2.03 -6.08
CA PHE A 49 4.63 -2.88 -7.15
C PHE A 49 4.22 -2.07 -8.39
N PHE A 50 3.38 -1.05 -8.23
CA PHE A 50 2.93 -0.23 -9.37
C PHE A 50 4.06 0.62 -9.97
N THR A 51 5.01 1.06 -9.14
CA THR A 51 6.21 1.75 -9.63
C THR A 51 7.08 0.82 -10.45
N GLY A 52 7.29 -0.41 -9.98
CA GLY A 52 8.02 -1.46 -10.72
C GLY A 52 7.37 -1.76 -12.07
N LEU A 53 6.04 -1.92 -12.11
CA LEU A 53 5.30 -2.12 -13.36
C LEU A 53 5.44 -0.93 -14.33
N ALA A 54 5.35 0.30 -13.82
CA ALA A 54 5.52 1.49 -14.64
C ALA A 54 6.92 1.55 -15.27
N HIS A 55 7.97 1.35 -14.47
CA HIS A 55 9.34 1.31 -14.98
C HIS A 55 9.56 0.16 -15.98
N GLY A 56 9.03 -1.03 -15.70
CA GLY A 56 9.09 -2.16 -16.62
C GLY A 56 8.42 -1.87 -17.96
N SER A 57 7.24 -1.25 -17.94
CA SER A 57 6.52 -0.87 -19.17
C SER A 57 7.22 0.24 -19.96
N GLN A 58 7.83 1.21 -19.28
CA GLN A 58 8.65 2.24 -19.92
C GLN A 58 9.87 1.61 -20.59
N ALA A 59 10.61 0.76 -19.87
CA ALA A 59 11.77 0.06 -20.41
C ALA A 59 11.41 -0.84 -21.61
N ALA A 60 10.23 -1.48 -21.59
CA ALA A 60 9.73 -2.26 -22.71
C ALA A 60 9.43 -1.39 -23.94
N ARG A 61 8.82 -0.22 -23.76
CA ARG A 61 8.57 0.73 -24.87
C ARG A 61 9.87 1.23 -25.50
N THR A 62 10.86 1.62 -24.70
CA THR A 62 12.15 2.14 -25.22
C THR A 62 12.98 1.06 -25.95
N ARG A 63 12.71 -0.23 -25.72
CA ARG A 63 13.37 -1.32 -26.46
C ARG A 63 12.65 -1.69 -27.76
N VAL A 64 11.41 -1.26 -27.94
CA VAL A 64 10.56 -1.62 -29.09
C VAL A 64 10.45 -0.46 -30.09
N ASP A 65 10.61 0.80 -29.65
CA ASP A 65 10.85 1.97 -30.51
C ASP A 65 12.31 2.44 -30.34
N PRO A 66 13.23 2.13 -31.28
CA PRO A 66 14.59 2.69 -31.33
C PRO A 66 14.63 4.12 -31.90
#